data_AF-A0AAD4PEZ2-F1
#
_entry.id   AF-A0AAD4PEZ2-F1
#
_cell.length_a   1.000
_cell.length_b   1.000
_cell.length_c   1.000
_cell.angle_alpha   90.00
_cell.angle_beta   90.00
_cell.angle_gamma   90.00
#
_symmetry.space_group_name_H-M   'P 1'
#
loop_
_entity.id
_entity.type
_entity.pdbx_description
1 polymer ?
#
loop_
_entity_poly.entity_id
_entity_poly.type
_entity_poly.pdbx_seq_one_letter_code
_entity_poly.pdbx_strand_id
1 'polypeptide(L)'
;MAKKCIPLIDMELDESNIGEKIVKACSEWGCFRMVNHGIPVELMSEMKAVTRSLTDLPMEMKQRNTHPETGKGYTPPHMASPYFEGLSLYDMASPGAVDNFCSQVEASPHQREVLNKYAFALHDLAQFLGEKLMEGLGMNGELFKNWPCQLKMNKYNYGPETVGLTGAVMHTDPGFLTILQDDEIVNGLEAVDPITGELVSVDPIPGTLVVNVGDAAKAWSNGRFCNVKHRVQCYEATIRTSIALFVLAPRDEKVEAPPQLVESGHPRLYVPFHFENYRKLRASTGSPTGDALKYFLAKSS
;
A
#
# COMPACT_ATOMS: atom_id res chain seq x y z
N MET A 1 12.53 27.28 7.66
CA MET A 1 12.16 26.56 6.43
C MET A 1 10.82 25.90 6.69
N ALA A 2 9.85 25.99 5.78
CA ALA A 2 8.57 25.30 5.98
C ALA A 2 8.83 23.79 6.03
N LYS A 3 8.27 23.09 7.03
CA LYS A 3 8.32 21.63 7.14
C LYS A 3 7.69 21.09 5.85
N LYS A 4 8.46 20.44 4.98
CA LYS A 4 7.92 19.86 3.75
C LYS A 4 7.02 18.69 4.16
N CYS A 5 5.77 18.74 3.77
CA CYS A 5 4.79 17.68 3.96
C CYS A 5 4.59 16.95 2.62
N ILE A 6 4.09 15.71 2.69
CA ILE A 6 3.62 15.02 1.49
C ILE A 6 2.52 15.85 0.80
N PRO A 7 2.40 15.81 -0.54
CA PRO A 7 1.32 16.46 -1.27
C PRO A 7 -0.05 16.08 -0.72
N LEU A 8 -0.96 17.05 -0.65
CA LEU A 8 -2.38 16.86 -0.36
C LEU A 8 -3.17 17.03 -1.66
N ILE A 9 -3.99 16.04 -1.99
CA ILE A 9 -4.87 16.05 -3.16
C ILE A 9 -6.32 16.01 -2.68
N ASP A 10 -7.12 16.96 -3.15
CA ASP A 10 -8.54 17.03 -2.86
C ASP A 10 -9.31 16.42 -4.03
N MET A 11 -9.92 15.25 -3.82
CA MET A 11 -10.50 14.46 -4.91
C MET A 11 -11.75 15.11 -5.51
N GLU A 12 -12.38 16.07 -4.83
CA GLU A 12 -13.53 16.83 -5.33
C GLU A 12 -13.11 18.18 -5.92
N LEU A 13 -12.29 18.97 -5.21
CA LEU A 13 -11.89 20.29 -5.69
C LEU A 13 -10.96 20.23 -6.91
N ASP A 14 -10.21 19.13 -7.05
CA ASP A 14 -9.23 18.96 -8.12
C ASP A 14 -9.76 18.16 -9.31
N GLU A 15 -11.06 17.90 -9.38
CA GLU A 15 -11.68 16.99 -10.38
C GLU A 15 -11.20 17.26 -11.82
N SER A 16 -11.09 18.54 -12.21
CA SER A 16 -10.69 18.96 -13.56
C SER A 16 -9.24 18.62 -13.96
N ASN A 17 -8.34 18.41 -12.99
CA ASN A 17 -6.92 18.12 -13.24
C ASN A 17 -6.35 17.02 -12.31
N ILE A 18 -7.23 16.19 -11.76
CA ILE A 18 -6.88 15.18 -10.76
C ILE A 18 -5.82 14.21 -11.28
N GLY A 19 -5.89 13.80 -12.55
CA GLY A 19 -4.91 12.92 -13.18
C GLY A 19 -3.51 13.54 -13.22
N GLU A 20 -3.39 14.81 -13.62
CA GLU A 20 -2.10 15.52 -13.65
C GLU A 20 -1.51 15.66 -12.24
N LYS A 21 -2.34 15.96 -11.24
CA LYS A 21 -1.90 16.08 -9.84
C LYS A 21 -1.42 14.75 -9.26
N ILE A 22 -2.15 13.66 -9.52
CA ILE A 22 -1.76 12.31 -9.08
C ILE A 22 -0.44 11.91 -9.75
N VAL A 23 -0.32 12.08 -11.07
CA VAL A 23 0.93 11.79 -11.81
C VAL A 23 2.09 12.59 -11.24
N LYS A 24 1.90 13.89 -10.99
CA LYS A 24 2.90 14.76 -10.38
C LYS A 24 3.31 14.28 -9.00
N ALA A 25 2.35 13.95 -8.12
CA ALA A 25 2.64 13.44 -6.79
C ALA A 25 3.39 12.10 -6.83
N CYS A 26 3.00 11.19 -7.73
CA CYS A 26 3.69 9.92 -7.96
C CYS A 26 5.12 10.12 -8.47
N SER A 27 5.36 11.12 -9.32
CA SER A 27 6.67 11.41 -9.91
C SER A 27 7.60 12.23 -9.02
N GLU A 28 7.08 13.16 -8.23
CA GLU A 28 7.91 14.06 -7.41
C GLU A 28 8.12 13.55 -5.99
N TRP A 29 7.16 12.79 -5.45
CA TRP A 29 7.15 12.33 -4.06
C TRP A 29 7.04 10.82 -3.91
N GLY A 30 6.21 10.17 -4.74
CA GLY A 30 5.87 8.76 -4.56
C GLY A 30 4.95 8.48 -3.38
N CYS A 31 4.49 9.54 -2.70
CA CYS A 31 3.59 9.50 -1.57
C CYS A 31 2.70 10.73 -1.57
N PHE A 32 1.40 10.59 -1.28
CA PHE A 32 0.50 11.74 -1.13
C PHE A 32 -0.68 11.39 -0.23
N ARG A 33 -1.37 12.41 0.28
CA ARG A 33 -2.61 12.29 1.02
C ARG A 33 -3.80 12.66 0.15
N MET A 34 -4.89 11.92 0.29
CA MET A 34 -6.17 12.20 -0.35
C MET A 34 -7.21 12.62 0.69
N VAL A 35 -7.99 13.64 0.34
CA VAL A 35 -9.20 14.07 1.06
C VAL A 35 -10.39 14.07 0.12
N ASN A 36 -11.61 14.06 0.66
CA ASN A 36 -12.86 14.01 -0.12
C ASN A 36 -12.90 12.84 -1.11
N HIS A 37 -12.28 11.71 -0.76
CA HIS A 37 -12.13 10.51 -1.61
C HIS A 37 -13.41 9.65 -1.72
N GLY A 38 -14.56 10.14 -1.25
CA GLY A 38 -15.87 9.50 -1.40
C GLY A 38 -16.15 8.29 -0.48
N ILE A 39 -15.19 7.84 0.35
CA ILE A 39 -15.43 6.78 1.33
C ILE A 39 -16.01 7.42 2.61
N PRO A 40 -17.20 6.99 3.08
CA PRO A 40 -17.81 7.56 4.29
C PRO A 40 -16.92 7.38 5.53
N VAL A 41 -16.79 8.43 6.33
CA VAL A 41 -16.00 8.42 7.57
C VAL A 41 -16.57 7.41 8.57
N GLU A 42 -17.88 7.23 8.58
CA GLU A 42 -18.56 6.23 9.41
C GLU A 42 -18.10 4.82 9.05
N LEU A 43 -18.01 4.49 7.76
CA LEU A 43 -17.53 3.19 7.31
C LEU A 43 -16.04 2.99 7.64
N MET A 44 -15.22 4.03 7.51
CA MET A 44 -13.81 4.01 7.94
C MET A 44 -13.69 3.73 9.44
N SER A 45 -14.55 4.32 10.27
CA SER A 45 -14.58 4.13 11.72
C SER A 45 -15.06 2.73 12.11
N GLU A 46 -16.13 2.24 11.47
CA GLU A 46 -16.60 0.86 11.63
C GLU A 46 -15.50 -0.14 11.25
N MET A 47 -14.82 0.07 10.12
CA MET A 47 -13.73 -0.80 9.71
C MET A 47 -12.55 -0.77 10.69
N LYS A 48 -12.23 0.39 11.28
CA LYS A 48 -11.22 0.49 12.34
C LYS A 48 -11.61 -0.34 13.57
N ALA A 49 -12.89 -0.31 13.97
CA ALA A 49 -13.40 -1.13 15.06
C ALA A 49 -13.35 -2.64 14.73
N VAL A 50 -13.73 -3.04 13.51
CA VAL A 50 -13.61 -4.42 13.02
C VAL A 50 -12.16 -4.87 13.02
N THR A 51 -11.24 -4.03 12.53
CA THR A 51 -9.80 -4.31 12.50
C THR A 51 -9.27 -4.61 13.89
N ARG A 52 -9.55 -3.74 14.87
CA ARG A 52 -9.16 -3.96 16.27
C ARG A 52 -9.71 -5.28 16.78
N SER A 53 -11.01 -5.50 16.64
CA SER A 53 -11.68 -6.73 17.08
C SER A 53 -11.09 -8.00 16.47
N LEU A 54 -10.80 -8.01 15.16
CA LEU A 54 -10.22 -9.18 14.48
C LEU A 54 -8.76 -9.41 14.88
N THR A 55 -7.97 -8.35 15.06
CA THR A 55 -6.58 -8.47 15.52
C THR A 55 -6.46 -8.85 17.00
N ASP A 56 -7.51 -8.60 17.80
CA ASP A 56 -7.61 -9.01 19.22
C ASP A 56 -8.10 -10.44 19.41
N LEU A 57 -8.48 -11.16 18.35
CA LEU A 57 -8.85 -12.57 18.44
C LEU A 57 -7.71 -13.41 19.06
N PRO A 58 -8.04 -14.48 19.80
CA PRO A 58 -7.11 -15.53 20.17
C PRO A 58 -6.17 -15.96 19.03
N MET A 59 -4.92 -16.22 19.40
CA MET A 59 -3.85 -16.57 18.46
C MET A 59 -4.25 -17.74 17.56
N GLU A 60 -4.91 -18.75 18.12
CA GLU A 60 -5.36 -19.95 17.42
C GLU A 60 -6.34 -19.60 16.28
N MET A 61 -7.20 -18.61 16.48
CA MET A 61 -8.15 -18.16 15.46
C MET A 61 -7.45 -17.35 14.37
N LYS A 62 -6.53 -16.46 14.74
CA LYS A 62 -5.71 -15.70 13.77
C LYS A 62 -4.85 -16.63 12.92
N GLN A 63 -4.28 -17.68 13.52
CA GLN A 63 -3.47 -18.68 12.82
C GLN A 63 -4.25 -19.51 11.80
N ARG A 64 -5.59 -19.53 11.82
CA ARG A 64 -6.40 -20.16 10.76
C ARG A 64 -6.41 -19.37 9.45
N ASN A 65 -6.10 -18.08 9.51
CA ASN A 65 -5.80 -17.28 8.33
C ASN A 65 -4.39 -17.68 7.83
N THR A 66 -4.34 -18.81 7.14
CA THR A 66 -3.13 -19.38 6.56
C THR A 66 -3.03 -19.06 5.08
N HIS A 67 -1.81 -18.85 4.62
CA HIS A 67 -1.50 -18.77 3.20
C HIS A 67 -0.13 -19.42 2.95
N PRO A 68 0.06 -20.21 1.87
CA PRO A 68 1.35 -20.85 1.58
C PRO A 68 2.50 -19.86 1.41
N GLU A 69 2.18 -18.68 0.89
CA GLU A 69 3.14 -17.59 0.71
C GLU A 69 3.12 -16.60 1.88
N THR A 70 4.31 -16.28 2.37
CA THR A 70 4.52 -15.33 3.47
C THR A 70 3.88 -13.98 3.18
N GLY A 71 3.19 -13.46 4.19
CA GLY A 71 2.60 -12.12 4.17
C GLY A 71 1.28 -12.01 3.42
N LYS A 72 0.73 -13.08 2.84
CA LYS A 72 -0.61 -13.11 2.21
C LYS A 72 -1.71 -13.65 3.14
N GLY A 73 -1.36 -14.04 4.36
CA GLY A 73 -2.29 -14.43 5.43
C GLY A 73 -1.97 -13.73 6.76
N TYR A 74 -2.18 -14.44 7.88
CA TYR A 74 -1.75 -13.96 9.19
C TYR A 74 -0.22 -13.79 9.24
N THR A 75 0.20 -12.60 9.65
CA THR A 75 1.60 -12.27 9.92
C THR A 75 1.77 -12.22 11.44
N PRO A 76 2.34 -13.26 12.07
CA PRO A 76 2.56 -13.27 13.50
C PRO A 76 3.68 -12.29 13.91
N PRO A 77 3.74 -11.92 15.19
CA PRO A 77 4.93 -11.31 15.77
C PRO A 77 6.18 -12.15 15.49
N HIS A 78 7.28 -11.46 15.17
CA HIS A 78 8.56 -12.10 14.87
C HIS A 78 9.68 -11.40 15.64
N MET A 79 10.84 -12.05 15.79
CA MET A 79 11.92 -11.54 16.64
C MET A 79 12.38 -10.11 16.32
N ALA A 80 12.37 -9.71 15.04
CA ALA A 80 12.76 -8.36 14.64
C ALA A 80 11.64 -7.30 14.80
N SER A 81 10.39 -7.71 15.04
CA SER A 81 9.27 -6.83 15.36
C SER A 81 8.25 -7.57 16.23
N PRO A 82 8.54 -7.80 17.52
CA PRO A 82 7.71 -8.63 18.40
C PRO A 82 6.37 -7.98 18.79
N TYR A 83 6.20 -6.70 18.49
CA TYR A 83 4.98 -5.93 18.74
C TYR A 83 4.06 -5.83 17.51
N PHE A 84 4.50 -6.28 16.33
CA PHE A 84 3.72 -6.18 15.11
C PHE A 84 3.00 -7.49 14.80
N GLU A 85 1.75 -7.39 14.41
CA GLU A 85 1.00 -8.47 13.79
C GLU A 85 0.07 -7.93 12.70
N GLY A 86 -0.40 -8.82 11.83
CA GLY A 86 -1.43 -8.43 10.88
C GLY A 86 -2.21 -9.57 10.27
N LEU A 87 -3.46 -9.30 9.89
CA LEU A 87 -4.33 -10.22 9.16
C LEU A 87 -4.45 -9.75 7.72
N SER A 88 -4.33 -10.67 6.78
CA SER A 88 -4.42 -10.35 5.36
C SER A 88 -5.59 -11.07 4.71
N LEU A 89 -6.29 -10.34 3.85
CA LEU A 89 -7.25 -10.85 2.90
C LEU A 89 -6.60 -10.76 1.51
N TYR A 90 -6.35 -11.92 0.91
CA TYR A 90 -5.73 -12.07 -0.40
C TYR A 90 -6.46 -13.16 -1.16
N ASP A 91 -6.77 -13.04 -2.45
CA ASP A 91 -6.78 -11.86 -3.32
C ASP A 91 -8.19 -11.26 -3.28
N MET A 92 -8.34 -10.01 -2.82
CA MET A 92 -9.63 -9.36 -2.61
C MET A 92 -10.46 -9.19 -3.89
N ALA A 93 -9.80 -9.11 -5.05
CA ALA A 93 -10.47 -9.03 -6.34
C ALA A 93 -11.05 -10.38 -6.79
N SER A 94 -10.69 -11.49 -6.13
CA SER A 94 -11.18 -12.82 -6.47
C SER A 94 -12.55 -13.12 -5.85
N PRO A 95 -13.49 -13.75 -6.59
CA PRO A 95 -14.80 -14.12 -6.04
C PRO A 95 -14.71 -14.96 -4.76
N GLY A 96 -15.48 -14.58 -3.74
CA GLY A 96 -15.54 -15.31 -2.46
C GLY A 96 -14.33 -15.13 -1.53
N ALA A 97 -13.34 -14.31 -1.89
CA ALA A 97 -12.15 -14.10 -1.05
C ALA A 97 -12.50 -13.51 0.33
N VAL A 98 -13.45 -12.57 0.38
CA VAL A 98 -13.96 -12.01 1.63
C VAL A 98 -14.66 -13.06 2.49
N ASP A 99 -15.55 -13.86 1.89
CA ASP A 99 -16.24 -14.93 2.62
C ASP A 99 -15.29 -15.99 3.16
N ASN A 100 -14.27 -16.37 2.38
CA ASN A 100 -13.23 -17.29 2.83
C ASN A 100 -12.44 -16.71 4.01
N PHE A 101 -11.95 -15.47 3.89
CA PHE A 101 -11.27 -14.77 4.98
C PHE A 101 -12.14 -14.73 6.24
N CYS A 102 -13.39 -14.26 6.12
CA CYS A 102 -14.32 -14.13 7.24
C CYS A 102 -14.62 -15.49 7.88
N SER A 103 -14.67 -16.57 7.11
CA SER A 103 -14.89 -17.92 7.65
C SER A 103 -13.67 -18.45 8.41
N GLN A 104 -12.45 -18.15 7.95
CA GLN A 104 -11.22 -18.55 8.65
C GLN A 104 -11.09 -17.91 10.03
N VAL A 105 -11.47 -16.64 10.15
CA VAL A 105 -11.38 -15.87 11.41
C VAL A 105 -12.69 -15.87 12.21
N GLU A 106 -13.71 -16.63 11.77
CA GLU A 106 -15.06 -16.64 12.37
C GLU A 106 -15.65 -15.24 12.58
N ALA A 107 -15.49 -14.36 11.58
CA ALA A 107 -16.05 -13.02 11.60
C ALA A 107 -17.58 -13.07 11.72
N SER A 108 -18.14 -12.23 12.60
CA SER A 108 -19.58 -12.07 12.78
C SER A 108 -20.26 -11.55 11.50
N PRO A 109 -21.58 -11.70 11.35
CA PRO A 109 -22.31 -11.18 10.19
C PRO A 109 -22.07 -9.67 9.97
N HIS A 110 -22.04 -8.89 11.05
CA HIS A 110 -21.75 -7.45 10.99
C HIS A 110 -20.31 -7.17 10.56
N GLN A 111 -19.32 -7.87 11.13
CA GLN A 111 -17.91 -7.73 10.71
C GLN A 111 -17.74 -8.06 9.22
N ARG A 112 -18.41 -9.10 8.74
CA ARG A 112 -18.40 -9.50 7.32
C ARG A 112 -19.03 -8.43 6.43
N GLU A 113 -20.13 -7.82 6.85
CA GLU A 113 -20.78 -6.74 6.10
C GLU A 113 -19.88 -5.51 5.98
N VAL A 114 -19.32 -5.04 7.09
CA VAL A 114 -18.40 -3.88 7.12
C VAL A 114 -17.16 -4.16 6.26
N LEU A 115 -16.56 -5.34 6.42
CA LEU A 115 -15.36 -5.71 5.69
C LEU A 115 -15.62 -5.81 4.18
N ASN A 116 -16.76 -6.36 3.76
CA ASN A 116 -17.18 -6.34 2.35
C ASN A 116 -17.33 -4.90 1.84
N LYS A 117 -18.15 -4.07 2.50
CA LYS A 117 -18.40 -2.68 2.06
C LYS A 117 -17.10 -1.88 1.93
N TYR A 118 -16.22 -2.00 2.92
CA TYR A 118 -14.95 -1.29 2.92
C TYR A 118 -13.95 -1.82 1.88
N ALA A 119 -13.87 -3.13 1.72
CA ALA A 119 -13.09 -3.78 0.67
C ALA A 119 -13.49 -3.29 -0.72
N PHE A 120 -14.79 -3.28 -1.02
CA PHE A 120 -15.32 -2.78 -2.30
C PHE A 120 -15.02 -1.29 -2.49
N ALA A 121 -15.27 -0.46 -1.46
CA ALA A 121 -14.99 0.98 -1.55
C ALA A 121 -13.52 1.29 -1.84
N LEU A 122 -12.58 0.59 -1.19
CA LEU A 122 -11.14 0.76 -1.48
C LEU A 122 -10.76 0.20 -2.86
N HIS A 123 -11.38 -0.89 -3.31
CA HIS A 123 -11.14 -1.43 -4.65
C HIS A 123 -11.61 -0.46 -5.74
N ASP A 124 -12.81 0.09 -5.61
CA ASP A 124 -13.35 1.05 -6.56
C ASP A 124 -12.51 2.34 -6.59
N LEU A 125 -12.07 2.81 -5.42
CA LEU A 125 -11.12 3.92 -5.33
C LEU A 125 -9.79 3.59 -6.02
N ALA A 126 -9.28 2.36 -5.87
CA ALA A 126 -8.08 1.94 -6.58
C ALA A 126 -8.28 1.96 -8.11
N GLN A 127 -9.40 1.43 -8.62
CA GLN A 127 -9.71 1.46 -10.05
C GLN A 127 -9.78 2.91 -10.56
N PHE A 128 -10.46 3.79 -9.83
CA PHE A 128 -10.50 5.22 -10.14
C PHE A 128 -9.11 5.85 -10.21
N LEU A 129 -8.23 5.58 -9.24
CA LEU A 129 -6.84 6.08 -9.28
C LEU A 129 -6.08 5.53 -10.49
N GLY A 130 -6.34 4.28 -10.89
CA GLY A 130 -5.78 3.68 -12.11
C GLY A 130 -6.21 4.41 -13.37
N GLU A 131 -7.49 4.75 -13.48
CA GLU A 131 -8.03 5.57 -14.59
C GLU A 131 -7.38 6.96 -14.61
N LYS A 132 -7.30 7.64 -13.46
CA LYS A 132 -6.70 8.99 -13.37
C LYS A 132 -5.20 9.00 -13.66
N LEU A 133 -4.49 7.93 -13.33
CA LEU A 133 -3.09 7.77 -13.73
C LEU A 133 -2.95 7.62 -15.25
N MET A 134 -3.83 6.84 -15.90
CA MET A 134 -3.81 6.70 -17.36
C MET A 134 -4.13 8.04 -18.03
N GLU A 135 -5.20 8.71 -17.60
CA GLU A 135 -5.60 10.03 -18.10
C GLU A 135 -4.47 11.07 -17.92
N GLY A 136 -3.89 11.16 -16.72
CA GLY A 136 -2.81 12.10 -16.42
C GLY A 136 -1.51 11.86 -17.19
N LEU A 137 -1.31 10.63 -17.69
CA LEU A 137 -0.19 10.29 -18.58
C LEU A 137 -0.56 10.44 -20.08
N GLY A 138 -1.77 10.92 -20.39
CA GLY A 138 -2.26 11.05 -21.77
C GLY A 138 -2.54 9.70 -22.44
N MET A 139 -2.82 8.67 -21.65
CA MET A 139 -3.09 7.30 -22.11
C MET A 139 -4.55 6.90 -21.83
N ASN A 140 -5.01 5.87 -22.53
CA ASN A 140 -6.32 5.25 -22.31
C ASN A 140 -6.13 3.81 -21.83
N GLY A 141 -7.05 3.32 -20.98
CA GLY A 141 -7.09 1.92 -20.56
C GLY A 141 -7.42 1.74 -19.08
N GLU A 142 -7.72 0.51 -18.69
CA GLU A 142 -8.07 0.13 -17.32
C GLU A 142 -6.84 -0.48 -16.62
N LEU A 143 -6.00 0.38 -16.02
CA LEU A 143 -4.67 -0.02 -15.53
C LEU A 143 -4.69 -1.18 -14.52
N PHE A 144 -5.64 -1.19 -13.58
CA PHE A 144 -5.71 -2.20 -12.51
C PHE A 144 -6.77 -3.28 -12.75
N LYS A 145 -7.24 -3.41 -13.99
CA LYS A 145 -8.27 -4.39 -14.32
C LYS A 145 -7.79 -5.80 -13.99
N ASN A 146 -8.54 -6.51 -13.15
CA ASN A 146 -8.26 -7.87 -12.69
C ASN A 146 -6.90 -8.04 -11.98
N TRP A 147 -6.27 -6.95 -11.52
CA TRP A 147 -5.03 -7.05 -10.77
C TRP A 147 -5.33 -7.56 -9.35
N PRO A 148 -4.55 -8.51 -8.83
CA PRO A 148 -4.67 -8.95 -7.47
C PRO A 148 -4.51 -7.80 -6.48
N CYS A 149 -5.40 -7.78 -5.49
CA CYS A 149 -5.38 -6.81 -4.41
C CYS A 149 -5.28 -7.52 -3.05
N GLN A 150 -4.53 -6.94 -2.14
CA GLN A 150 -4.39 -7.45 -0.78
C GLN A 150 -4.83 -6.41 0.23
N LEU A 151 -5.87 -6.71 1.02
CA LEU A 151 -6.24 -5.88 2.16
C LEU A 151 -5.56 -6.41 3.41
N LYS A 152 -4.81 -5.56 4.12
CA LYS A 152 -4.08 -5.93 5.32
C LYS A 152 -4.48 -5.06 6.50
N MET A 153 -4.88 -5.72 7.58
CA MET A 153 -5.16 -5.13 8.88
C MET A 153 -3.92 -5.28 9.75
N ASN A 154 -3.32 -4.18 10.15
CA ASN A 154 -2.09 -4.14 10.92
C ASN A 154 -2.36 -3.69 12.36
N LYS A 155 -1.71 -4.34 13.32
CA LYS A 155 -1.70 -3.93 14.72
C LYS A 155 -0.27 -3.86 15.22
N TYR A 156 0.07 -2.75 15.89
CA TYR A 156 1.30 -2.57 16.62
C TYR A 156 0.96 -2.42 18.11
N ASN A 157 1.36 -3.40 18.91
CA ASN A 157 1.18 -3.43 20.37
C ASN A 157 2.36 -2.73 21.05
N TYR A 158 2.40 -1.39 21.03
CA TYR A 158 3.50 -0.65 21.65
C TYR A 158 3.34 -0.53 23.17
N GLY A 159 4.45 -0.76 23.88
CA GLY A 159 4.64 -0.49 25.30
C GLY A 159 5.72 0.57 25.55
N PRO A 160 5.94 1.00 26.80
CA PRO A 160 6.96 1.99 27.16
C PRO A 160 8.37 1.66 26.63
N GLU A 161 8.74 0.38 26.62
CA GLU A 161 10.01 -0.15 26.12
C GLU A 161 10.15 -0.10 24.60
N THR A 162 9.04 0.09 23.87
CA THR A 162 9.03 0.17 22.41
C THR A 162 9.12 1.60 21.89
N VAL A 163 8.95 2.61 22.75
CA VAL A 163 9.05 4.02 22.34
C VAL A 163 10.46 4.29 21.84
N GLY A 164 10.56 4.88 20.64
CA GLY A 164 11.84 5.07 19.95
C GLY A 164 12.27 3.87 19.08
N LEU A 165 11.59 2.73 19.14
CA LEU A 165 11.84 1.60 18.24
C LEU A 165 11.03 1.68 16.94
N THR A 166 11.51 0.96 15.92
CA THR A 166 10.90 0.95 14.59
C THR A 166 9.82 -0.12 14.48
N GLY A 167 8.55 0.30 14.47
CA GLY A 167 7.35 -0.47 14.16
C GLY A 167 7.46 -1.37 12.93
N ALA A 168 7.81 -0.78 11.80
CA ALA A 168 8.05 -1.46 10.54
C ALA A 168 9.32 -0.89 9.95
N VAL A 169 10.28 -1.76 9.61
CA VAL A 169 11.60 -1.34 9.09
C VAL A 169 11.48 -0.56 7.79
N MET A 170 12.52 0.19 7.43
CA MET A 170 12.57 0.93 6.18
C MET A 170 12.38 0.01 4.97
N HIS A 171 11.37 0.27 4.15
CA HIS A 171 11.07 -0.49 2.95
C HIS A 171 10.33 0.34 1.90
N THR A 172 10.25 -0.17 0.67
CA THR A 172 9.26 0.24 -0.33
C THR A 172 8.19 -0.84 -0.44
N ASP A 173 7.01 -0.52 -0.96
CA ASP A 173 6.01 -1.55 -1.26
C ASP A 173 6.36 -2.26 -2.58
N PRO A 174 6.28 -3.60 -2.65
CA PRO A 174 6.64 -4.32 -3.87
C PRO A 174 5.62 -4.12 -5.00
N GLY A 175 4.35 -3.90 -4.66
CA GLY A 175 3.24 -3.75 -5.60
C GLY A 175 3.29 -2.43 -6.38
N PHE A 176 2.14 -2.04 -6.94
CA PHE A 176 2.00 -0.83 -7.73
C PHE A 176 1.63 0.37 -6.86
N LEU A 177 0.54 0.27 -6.10
CA LEU A 177 0.09 1.31 -5.18
C LEU A 177 -0.39 0.70 -3.87
N THR A 178 -0.26 1.46 -2.79
CA THR A 178 -0.86 1.16 -1.50
C THR A 178 -1.77 2.30 -1.09
N ILE A 179 -3.04 2.01 -0.77
CA ILE A 179 -3.98 2.95 -0.17
C ILE A 179 -4.09 2.62 1.31
N LEU A 180 -3.69 3.55 2.17
CA LEU A 180 -3.54 3.38 3.61
C LEU A 180 -4.53 4.26 4.35
N GLN A 181 -5.43 3.64 5.11
CA GLN A 181 -6.07 4.27 6.26
C GLN A 181 -5.13 4.13 7.45
N ASP A 182 -4.50 5.23 7.84
CA ASP A 182 -3.59 5.25 8.98
C ASP A 182 -4.33 5.46 10.32
N ASP A 183 -3.63 5.29 11.44
CA ASP A 183 -4.22 5.60 12.74
C ASP A 183 -4.40 7.11 12.90
N GLU A 184 -5.66 7.54 13.04
CA GLU A 184 -6.04 8.96 13.17
C GLU A 184 -5.50 9.67 14.42
N ILE A 185 -5.03 8.92 15.42
CA ILE A 185 -4.54 9.47 16.70
C ILE A 185 -3.06 9.16 16.88
N VAL A 186 -2.66 7.92 16.59
CA VAL A 186 -1.32 7.41 16.91
C VAL A 186 -0.39 7.56 15.71
N ASN A 187 0.46 8.58 15.74
CA ASN A 187 1.44 8.80 14.68
C ASN A 187 2.46 7.66 14.61
N GLY A 188 3.08 7.48 13.45
CA GLY A 188 4.21 6.58 13.29
C GLY A 188 4.73 6.48 11.87
N LEU A 189 3.93 6.78 10.85
CA LEU A 189 4.37 6.68 9.47
C LEU A 189 5.39 7.77 9.13
N GLU A 190 6.54 7.36 8.61
CA GLU A 190 7.56 8.27 8.06
C GLU A 190 7.89 7.85 6.63
N ALA A 191 7.97 8.82 5.73
CA ALA A 191 8.37 8.65 4.34
C ALA A 191 9.68 9.39 4.07
N VAL A 192 10.52 8.86 3.20
CA VAL A 192 11.76 9.53 2.78
C VAL A 192 11.45 10.51 1.67
N ASP A 193 11.77 11.80 1.88
CA ASP A 193 11.70 12.82 0.82
C ASP A 193 12.70 12.44 -0.28
N PRO A 194 12.26 12.22 -1.53
CA PRO A 194 13.12 11.72 -2.60
C PRO A 194 14.18 12.73 -3.06
N ILE A 195 14.04 14.02 -2.71
CA ILE A 195 14.97 15.09 -3.06
C ILE A 195 16.03 15.25 -1.97
N THR A 196 15.62 15.33 -0.70
CA THR A 196 16.55 15.61 0.42
C THR A 196 17.12 14.34 1.03
N GLY A 197 16.43 13.19 0.89
CA GLY A 197 16.75 11.94 1.58
C GLY A 197 16.40 11.95 3.07
N GLU A 198 15.74 13.01 3.55
CA GLU A 198 15.33 13.14 4.95
C GLU A 198 14.04 12.38 5.23
N LEU A 199 13.86 11.97 6.49
CA LEU A 199 12.61 11.39 6.96
C LEU A 199 11.59 12.49 7.25
N VAL A 200 10.43 12.37 6.63
CA VAL A 200 9.28 13.24 6.83
C VAL A 200 8.18 12.44 7.50
N SER A 201 7.75 12.92 8.68
CA SER A 201 6.60 12.35 9.38
C SER A 201 5.32 12.64 8.60
N VAL A 202 4.50 11.61 8.42
CA VAL A 202 3.18 11.70 7.80
C VAL A 202 2.15 11.81 8.92
N ASP A 203 2.03 13.02 9.47
CA ASP A 203 1.19 13.30 10.64
C ASP A 203 -0.28 12.90 10.39
N PRO A 204 -0.97 12.20 11.32
CA PRO A 204 -2.35 11.77 11.17
C PRO A 204 -3.31 12.91 10.84
N ILE A 205 -4.19 12.70 9.87
CA ILE A 205 -5.35 13.58 9.60
C ILE A 205 -6.59 12.68 9.51
N PRO A 206 -7.56 12.83 10.44
CA PRO A 206 -8.78 12.01 10.46
C PRO A 206 -9.56 12.07 9.14
N GLY A 207 -10.15 10.94 8.75
CA GLY A 207 -10.95 10.85 7.52
C GLY A 207 -10.15 11.03 6.22
N THR A 208 -8.83 10.83 6.25
CA THR A 208 -7.98 10.91 5.05
C THR A 208 -7.28 9.58 4.77
N LEU A 209 -6.83 9.41 3.52
CA LEU A 209 -6.06 8.25 3.09
C LEU A 209 -4.68 8.68 2.62
N VAL A 210 -3.67 7.86 2.89
CA VAL A 210 -2.32 8.04 2.35
C VAL A 210 -2.14 7.06 1.20
N VAL A 211 -1.52 7.51 0.11
CA VAL A 211 -1.17 6.66 -1.03
C VAL A 211 0.33 6.58 -1.14
N ASN A 212 0.87 5.36 -1.21
CA ASN A 212 2.28 5.10 -1.51
C ASN A 212 2.41 4.45 -2.89
N VAL A 213 3.42 4.86 -3.64
CA VAL A 213 3.83 4.24 -4.90
C VAL A 213 4.87 3.17 -4.63
N GLY A 214 4.67 2.00 -5.23
CA GLY A 214 5.54 0.83 -5.07
C GLY A 214 6.50 0.56 -6.22
N ASP A 215 7.24 -0.53 -6.10
CA ASP A 215 8.29 -0.93 -7.03
C ASP A 215 7.75 -1.31 -8.40
N ALA A 216 6.60 -2.00 -8.46
CA ALA A 216 5.97 -2.36 -9.73
C ALA A 216 5.53 -1.11 -10.51
N ALA A 217 5.05 -0.07 -9.81
CA ALA A 217 4.70 1.20 -10.43
C ALA A 217 5.92 1.94 -10.96
N LYS A 218 7.05 1.91 -10.24
CA LYS A 218 8.32 2.44 -10.76
C LYS A 218 8.76 1.71 -12.02
N ALA A 219 8.69 0.38 -12.05
CA ALA A 219 9.05 -0.39 -13.24
C ALA A 219 8.11 -0.12 -14.42
N TRP A 220 6.79 -0.16 -14.18
CA TRP A 220 5.75 0.07 -15.19
C TRP A 220 5.78 1.51 -15.74
N SER A 221 6.04 2.50 -14.91
CA SER A 221 6.17 3.90 -15.37
C SER A 221 7.49 4.20 -16.08
N ASN A 222 8.30 3.18 -16.38
CA ASN A 222 9.65 3.30 -16.91
C ASN A 222 10.54 4.22 -16.05
N GLY A 223 10.42 4.15 -14.72
CA GLY A 223 11.19 4.95 -13.78
C GLY A 223 10.67 6.37 -13.52
N ARG A 224 9.55 6.77 -14.13
CA ARG A 224 8.96 8.11 -13.94
C ARG A 224 8.31 8.30 -12.58
N PHE A 225 7.81 7.23 -11.96
CA PHE A 225 7.26 7.27 -10.61
C PHE A 225 8.31 6.90 -9.56
N CYS A 226 8.27 7.61 -8.44
CA CYS A 226 9.10 7.35 -7.28
C CYS A 226 8.46 6.26 -6.42
N ASN A 227 9.14 5.13 -6.25
CA ASN A 227 8.77 4.16 -5.22
C ASN A 227 9.21 4.68 -3.85
N VAL A 228 8.26 5.01 -2.97
CA VAL A 228 8.59 5.71 -1.73
C VAL A 228 9.13 4.75 -0.66
N LYS A 229 10.33 5.08 -0.15
CA LYS A 229 10.87 4.42 1.04
C LYS A 229 10.13 4.97 2.26
N HIS A 230 9.61 4.09 3.09
CA HIS A 230 8.87 4.46 4.28
C HIS A 230 9.11 3.46 5.42
N ARG A 231 8.82 3.89 6.65
CA ARG A 231 8.89 3.07 7.86
C ARG A 231 7.78 3.46 8.83
N VAL A 232 7.59 2.65 9.87
CA VAL A 232 6.74 3.02 11.00
C VAL A 232 7.60 3.14 12.24
N GLN A 233 7.53 4.26 12.94
CA GLN A 233 8.23 4.57 14.17
C GLN A 233 7.24 4.54 15.35
N CYS A 234 7.66 3.97 16.47
CA CYS A 234 6.90 4.07 17.72
C CYS A 234 7.27 5.39 18.42
N TYR A 235 6.33 6.33 18.49
CA TYR A 235 6.50 7.59 19.23
C TYR A 235 5.86 7.56 20.62
N GLU A 236 4.88 6.66 20.83
CA GLU A 236 4.13 6.58 22.07
C GLU A 236 3.75 5.13 22.42
N ALA A 237 3.64 4.87 23.72
CA ALA A 237 3.37 3.55 24.29
C ALA A 237 1.87 3.22 24.23
N THR A 238 1.34 3.04 23.03
CA THR A 238 -0.08 2.74 22.80
C THR A 238 -0.29 1.87 21.57
N ILE A 239 -1.47 1.28 21.43
CA ILE A 239 -1.80 0.46 20.26
C ILE A 239 -1.98 1.36 19.05
N ARG A 240 -1.21 1.08 17.99
CA ARG A 240 -1.39 1.68 16.66
C ARG A 240 -2.05 0.66 15.74
N THR A 241 -3.08 1.07 15.01
CA THR A 241 -3.78 0.23 14.03
C THR A 241 -3.83 0.89 12.66
N SER A 242 -3.61 0.14 11.59
CA SER A 242 -3.75 0.66 10.23
C SER A 242 -4.34 -0.38 9.28
N ILE A 243 -4.98 0.09 8.21
CA ILE A 243 -5.61 -0.75 7.18
C ILE A 243 -5.04 -0.34 5.83
N ALA A 244 -4.41 -1.28 5.12
CA ALA A 244 -3.75 -1.02 3.85
C ALA A 244 -4.32 -1.91 2.74
N LEU A 245 -4.79 -1.30 1.65
CA LEU A 245 -5.03 -2.00 0.39
C LEU A 245 -3.77 -1.89 -0.47
N PHE A 246 -3.15 -3.02 -0.78
CA PHE A 246 -2.06 -3.13 -1.75
C PHE A 246 -2.63 -3.55 -3.10
N VAL A 247 -2.55 -2.66 -4.09
CA VAL A 247 -2.74 -2.98 -5.51
C VAL A 247 -1.42 -3.56 -6.00
N LEU A 248 -1.41 -4.85 -6.37
CA LEU A 248 -0.16 -5.57 -6.64
C LEU A 248 0.36 -5.30 -8.04
N ALA A 249 0.19 -6.23 -8.96
CA ALA A 249 0.66 -6.16 -10.35
C ALA A 249 -0.13 -7.21 -11.16
N PRO A 250 -0.09 -7.19 -12.50
CA PRO A 250 -0.80 -8.19 -13.30
C PRO A 250 -0.44 -9.62 -12.85
N ARG A 251 -1.46 -10.48 -12.72
CA ARG A 251 -1.28 -11.87 -12.27
C ARG A 251 -0.51 -12.71 -13.29
N ASP A 252 -0.98 -12.68 -14.53
CA ASP A 252 -0.50 -13.57 -15.60
C ASP A 252 0.42 -12.86 -16.60
N GLU A 253 0.35 -11.53 -16.64
CA GLU A 253 1.18 -10.70 -17.50
C GLU A 253 2.48 -10.27 -16.79
N LYS A 254 3.39 -9.68 -17.57
CA LYS A 254 4.61 -9.11 -17.02
C LYS A 254 4.36 -7.67 -16.59
N VAL A 255 5.01 -7.25 -15.51
CA VAL A 255 5.22 -5.84 -15.23
C VAL A 255 6.13 -5.30 -16.33
N GLU A 256 5.56 -4.42 -17.15
CA GLU A 256 6.20 -3.91 -18.35
C GLU A 256 5.78 -2.46 -18.58
N ALA A 257 6.73 -1.61 -18.99
CA ALA A 257 6.42 -0.24 -19.30
C ALA A 257 5.63 -0.12 -20.62
N PRO A 258 4.49 0.62 -20.65
CA PRO A 258 3.77 0.91 -21.88
C PRO A 258 4.69 1.55 -22.92
N PRO A 259 4.53 1.23 -24.22
CA PRO A 259 5.34 1.82 -25.29
C PRO A 259 5.33 3.35 -25.29
N GLN A 260 4.21 3.97 -24.89
CA GLN A 260 4.04 5.42 -24.79
C GLN A 260 5.00 6.07 -23.78
N LEU A 261 5.50 5.31 -22.79
CA LEU A 261 6.45 5.80 -21.79
C LEU A 261 7.91 5.50 -22.14
N VAL A 262 8.15 4.87 -23.29
CA VAL A 262 9.47 4.51 -23.82
C VAL A 262 9.75 5.38 -25.05
N GLU A 263 10.67 6.33 -24.89
CA GLU A 263 10.96 7.34 -25.90
C GLU A 263 12.46 7.34 -26.26
N SER A 264 12.84 7.98 -27.37
CA SER A 264 14.26 8.06 -27.78
C SER A 264 15.16 8.70 -26.72
N GLY A 265 14.64 9.67 -25.95
CA GLY A 265 15.36 10.31 -24.85
C GLY A 265 15.22 9.61 -23.50
N HIS A 266 14.33 8.63 -23.41
CA HIS A 266 14.03 7.87 -22.19
C HIS A 266 13.76 6.40 -22.55
N PRO A 267 14.81 5.65 -22.93
CA PRO A 267 14.66 4.28 -23.39
C PRO A 267 14.14 3.39 -22.26
N ARG A 268 13.77 2.16 -22.60
CA ARG A 268 13.27 1.20 -21.63
C ARG A 268 14.33 0.93 -20.56
N LEU A 269 14.01 1.26 -19.31
CA LEU A 269 14.88 1.09 -18.15
C LEU A 269 14.85 -0.33 -17.58
N TYR A 270 13.69 -0.98 -17.62
CA TYR A 270 13.50 -2.31 -17.01
C TYR A 270 13.06 -3.34 -18.05
N VAL A 271 13.66 -4.53 -18.02
CA VAL A 271 13.17 -5.69 -18.78
C VAL A 271 11.86 -6.19 -18.19
N PRO A 272 10.89 -6.65 -18.99
CA PRO A 272 9.63 -7.19 -18.47
C PRO A 272 9.83 -8.38 -17.53
N PHE A 273 9.12 -8.39 -16.40
CA PHE A 273 9.21 -9.47 -15.41
C PHE A 273 7.86 -9.85 -14.80
N HIS A 274 7.72 -11.11 -14.38
CA HIS A 274 6.57 -11.52 -13.57
C HIS A 274 6.72 -11.04 -12.14
N PHE A 275 5.65 -10.50 -11.57
CA PHE A 275 5.64 -9.91 -10.23
C PHE A 275 6.10 -10.90 -9.15
N GLU A 276 5.68 -12.16 -9.23
CA GLU A 276 6.07 -13.18 -8.24
C GLU A 276 7.57 -13.52 -8.31
N ASN A 277 8.21 -13.40 -9.47
CA ASN A 277 9.67 -13.53 -9.57
C ASN A 277 10.37 -12.35 -8.89
N TYR A 278 9.83 -11.15 -9.04
CA TYR A 278 10.33 -9.97 -8.33
C TYR A 278 10.20 -10.12 -6.81
N ARG A 279 9.03 -10.55 -6.31
CA ARG A 279 8.82 -10.80 -4.86
C ARG A 279 9.80 -11.83 -4.30
N LYS A 280 10.00 -12.95 -5.00
CA LYS A 280 10.96 -14.00 -4.60
C LYS A 280 12.39 -13.47 -4.56
N LEU A 281 12.81 -12.72 -5.59
CA LEU A 281 14.15 -12.13 -5.63
C LEU A 281 14.35 -11.12 -4.50
N ARG A 282 13.37 -10.26 -4.26
CA ARG A 282 13.41 -9.26 -3.19
C ARG A 282 13.56 -9.91 -1.81
N ALA A 283 12.86 -11.02 -1.56
CA ALA A 283 12.98 -11.79 -0.34
C ALA A 283 14.35 -12.49 -0.22
N SER A 284 14.83 -13.15 -1.28
CA SER A 284 16.09 -13.90 -1.24
C SER A 284 17.34 -13.02 -1.15
N THR A 285 17.26 -11.78 -1.66
CA THR A 285 18.35 -10.80 -1.62
C THR A 285 18.31 -9.89 -0.39
N GLY A 286 17.29 -10.02 0.48
CA GLY A 286 17.13 -9.16 1.65
C GLY A 286 17.11 -7.67 1.29
N SER A 287 16.50 -7.30 0.16
CA SER A 287 16.51 -5.94 -0.39
C SER A 287 15.13 -5.27 -0.21
N PRO A 288 14.77 -4.79 1.00
CA PRO A 288 13.43 -4.27 1.29
C PRO A 288 13.16 -2.89 0.68
N THR A 289 14.17 -2.20 0.15
CA THR A 289 14.08 -0.80 -0.28
C THR A 289 14.00 -0.62 -1.80
N GLY A 290 13.46 -1.62 -2.51
CA GLY A 290 13.28 -1.58 -3.97
C GLY A 290 14.56 -1.84 -4.78
N ASP A 291 15.71 -1.98 -4.13
CA ASP A 291 17.02 -2.17 -4.77
C ASP A 291 17.10 -3.44 -5.62
N ALA A 292 16.21 -4.41 -5.39
CA ALA A 292 16.06 -5.60 -6.24
C ALA A 292 15.67 -5.26 -7.69
N LEU A 293 15.12 -4.08 -7.96
CA LEU A 293 14.81 -3.63 -9.34
C LEU A 293 16.08 -3.53 -10.21
N LYS A 294 17.27 -3.36 -9.62
CA LYS A 294 18.54 -3.29 -10.37
C LYS A 294 18.82 -4.55 -11.20
N TYR A 295 18.32 -5.70 -10.77
CA TYR A 295 18.46 -6.98 -11.48
C TYR A 295 17.58 -7.08 -12.73
N PHE A 296 16.64 -6.15 -12.87
CA PHE A 296 15.74 -6.05 -14.03
C PHE A 296 16.11 -4.88 -14.92
N LEU A 297 17.24 -4.20 -14.73
CA LEU A 297 17.66 -3.14 -15.65
C LEU A 297 17.91 -3.70 -17.05
N ALA A 298 17.38 -3.03 -18.06
CA ALA A 298 17.73 -3.30 -19.44
C ALA A 298 19.22 -2.97 -19.64
N LYS A 299 19.92 -3.81 -20.41
CA LYS A 299 21.30 -3.50 -20.81
C LYS A 299 21.26 -2.29 -21.74
N SER A 300 22.11 -1.30 -21.48
CA SER A 300 22.32 -0.18 -22.40
C SER A 300 22.77 -0.76 -23.75
N SER A 301 21.96 -0.55 -24.78
CA SER A 301 22.31 -0.82 -26.18
C SER A 301 23.28 0.22 -26.70
#